data_AF-A0A9W9ZX32-F1
#
_entry.id   AF-A0A9W9ZX32-F1
#
_cell.length_a   1.000
_cell.length_b   1.000
_cell.length_c   1.000
_cell.angle_alpha   90.00
_cell.angle_beta   90.00
_cell.angle_gamma   90.00
#
_symmetry.space_group_name_H-M   'P 1'
#
loop_
_entity.id
_entity.type
_entity.pdbx_description
1 polymer ?
#
loop_
_entity_poly.entity_id
_entity_poly.type
_entity_poly.pdbx_seq_one_letter_code
_entity_poly.pdbx_strand_id
1 'polypeptide(L)'
;MPFSVARCVMEKSPHSMLVGEGAQEFASRNGFPVESNSLLQSQNSREAFQKFIEKPGQEQEAESHDTIDWAAAATGDGDKMMRFCPAFHVVQLMKEKHSGKAGTTTKPFEMALIAINKKGDFGAAGTVPFFEDERQNTSFAGFPFVVWTEEMSTPEIRVQPPVC
;
A
#
# COMPACT_ATOMS: atom_id res chain seq x y z
N MET A 1 5.79 11.04 12.17
CA MET A 1 5.27 9.88 11.40
C MET A 1 5.10 10.28 9.94
N PRO A 2 5.63 9.52 8.98
CA PRO A 2 5.64 9.88 7.55
C PRO A 2 4.26 10.20 6.96
N PHE A 3 3.20 9.52 7.39
CA PHE A 3 1.83 9.81 6.95
C PHE A 3 1.37 11.24 7.29
N SER A 4 1.68 11.72 8.50
CA SER A 4 1.35 13.09 8.92
C SER A 4 2.12 14.13 8.11
N VAL A 5 3.35 13.81 7.69
CA VAL A 5 4.15 14.66 6.80
C VAL A 5 3.54 14.68 5.39
N ALA A 6 3.16 13.53 4.83
CA ALA A 6 2.49 13.45 3.54
C ALA A 6 1.18 14.27 3.50
N ARG A 7 0.36 14.18 4.56
CA ARG A 7 -0.83 15.03 4.73
C ARG A 7 -0.47 16.51 4.80
N CYS A 8 0.59 16.86 5.53
CA CYS A 8 1.06 18.24 5.62
C CYS A 8 1.54 18.78 4.26
N VAL A 9 2.18 17.95 3.42
CA VAL A 9 2.55 18.32 2.04
C VAL A 9 1.31 18.65 1.23
N MET A 10 0.27 17.82 1.32
CA MET A 10 -1.01 18.03 0.62
C MET A 10 -1.73 19.32 1.07
N GLU A 11 -1.70 19.64 2.38
CA GLU A 11 -2.46 20.77 2.93
C GLU A 11 -1.71 22.12 2.86
N LYS A 12 -0.36 22.11 2.89
CA LYS A 12 0.45 23.32 3.07
C LYS A 12 1.46 23.59 1.95
N SER A 13 1.46 22.80 0.89
CA SER A 13 2.30 23.02 -0.28
C SER A 13 1.50 22.87 -1.57
N PRO A 14 1.94 23.49 -2.67
CA PRO A 14 1.33 23.27 -3.99
C PRO A 14 1.79 21.95 -4.64
N HIS A 15 2.65 21.16 -3.98
CA HIS A 15 3.24 19.95 -4.53
C HIS A 15 2.49 18.71 -4.04
N SER A 16 2.36 17.69 -4.89
CA SER A 16 1.74 16.40 -4.53
C SER A 16 2.74 15.39 -3.94
N MET A 17 4.05 15.62 -4.11
CA MET A 17 5.12 14.74 -3.64
C MET A 17 6.38 15.55 -3.34
N LEU A 18 7.02 15.24 -2.20
CA LEU A 18 8.36 15.72 -1.84
C LEU A 18 9.22 14.51 -1.48
N VAL A 19 10.47 14.50 -1.94
CA VAL A 19 11.42 13.40 -1.71
C VAL A 19 12.75 13.92 -1.16
N GLY A 20 13.51 13.03 -0.51
CA GLY A 20 14.87 13.30 -0.04
C GLY A 20 14.96 14.43 1.00
N GLU A 21 16.05 15.19 0.94
CA GLU A 21 16.39 16.24 1.91
C GLU A 21 15.31 17.36 1.95
N GLY A 22 14.76 17.74 0.80
CA GLY A 22 13.70 18.75 0.73
C GLY A 22 12.43 18.35 1.48
N ALA A 23 12.10 17.05 1.52
CA ALA A 23 10.99 16.54 2.31
C ALA A 23 11.26 16.63 3.83
N GLN A 24 12.50 16.36 4.24
CA GLN A 24 12.92 16.46 5.64
C GLN A 24 12.94 17.91 6.13
N GLU A 25 13.44 18.84 5.31
CA GLU A 25 13.38 20.27 5.62
C GLU A 25 11.94 20.75 5.74
N PHE A 26 11.08 20.36 4.80
CA PHE A 26 9.66 20.71 4.83
C PHE A 26 8.98 20.20 6.11
N ALA A 27 9.26 18.96 6.51
CA ALA A 27 8.76 18.38 7.76
C ALA A 27 9.23 19.19 8.98
N SER A 28 10.52 19.53 9.03
CA SER A 28 11.12 20.30 10.12
C SER A 28 10.47 21.68 10.25
N ARG A 29 10.30 22.40 9.13
CA ARG A 29 9.66 23.72 9.09
C ARG A 29 8.20 23.69 9.55
N ASN A 30 7.52 22.55 9.37
CA ASN A 30 6.14 22.34 9.78
C ASN A 30 5.99 21.78 11.21
N GLY A 31 7.08 21.71 11.99
CA GLY A 31 7.05 21.34 13.40
C GLY A 31 7.07 19.83 13.65
N PHE A 32 7.43 19.01 12.66
CA PHE A 32 7.66 17.59 12.89
C PHE A 32 9.04 17.37 13.52
N PRO A 33 9.15 16.52 14.56
CA PRO A 33 10.45 16.20 15.15
C PRO A 33 11.32 15.44 14.16
N VAL A 34 12.58 15.85 14.04
CA VAL A 34 13.60 15.15 13.25
C VAL A 34 14.24 14.11 14.16
N GLU A 35 13.88 12.86 13.93
CA GLU A 35 14.45 11.73 14.66
C GLU A 35 15.73 11.24 13.99
N SER A 36 16.67 10.75 14.79
CA SER A 36 17.90 10.16 14.25
C SER A 36 17.63 8.82 13.54
N ASN A 37 18.30 8.57 12.41
CA ASN A 37 18.16 7.32 11.63
C ASN A 37 18.41 6.06 12.48
N SER A 38 19.21 6.17 13.53
CA SER A 38 19.49 5.09 14.48
C SER A 38 18.24 4.58 15.23
N LEU A 39 17.22 5.42 15.39
CA LEU A 39 15.94 5.07 16.02
C LEU A 39 14.93 4.46 15.04
N LEU A 40 15.13 4.67 13.74
CA LEU A 40 14.25 4.18 12.67
C LEU A 40 14.71 2.82 12.10
N GLN A 41 15.94 2.40 12.44
CA GLN A 41 16.50 1.13 12.03
C GLN A 41 16.48 0.12 13.18
N SER A 42 15.59 -0.87 13.07
CA SER A 42 15.66 -2.05 13.94
C SER A 42 16.89 -2.91 13.58
N GLN A 43 17.34 -3.76 14.50
CA GLN A 43 18.44 -4.69 14.25
C GLN A 43 18.15 -5.59 13.03
N ASN A 44 16.90 -6.09 12.92
CA ASN A 44 16.44 -6.88 11.78
C ASN A 44 16.50 -6.09 10.46
N SER A 45 16.15 -4.80 10.48
CA SER A 45 16.17 -3.92 9.30
C SER A 45 17.60 -3.66 8.81
N ARG A 46 18.58 -3.53 9.72
CA ARG A 46 20.00 -3.32 9.37
C ARG A 46 20.61 -4.54 8.69
N GLU A 47 20.32 -5.72 9.20
CA GLU A 47 20.80 -6.99 8.63
C GLU A 47 20.19 -7.27 7.25
N ALA A 48 18.91 -6.93 7.05
CA ALA A 48 18.25 -7.01 5.76
C ALA A 48 18.84 -6.00 4.75
N PHE A 49 19.11 -4.76 5.18
CA PHE A 49 19.71 -3.72 4.35
C PHE A 49 21.15 -4.07 3.92
N GLN A 50 21.95 -4.64 4.82
CA GLN A 50 23.32 -5.07 4.51
C GLN A 50 23.34 -6.12 3.39
N LYS A 51 22.34 -7.02 3.36
CA LYS A 51 22.17 -8.02 2.29
C LYS A 51 21.66 -7.42 0.98
N PHE A 52 20.96 -6.27 1.02
CA PHE A 52 20.41 -5.58 -0.15
C PHE A 52 21.46 -4.75 -0.90
N ILE A 53 22.38 -4.10 -0.17
CA ILE A 53 23.50 -3.31 -0.74
C ILE A 53 24.36 -4.13 -1.73
N GLU A 54 24.34 -5.45 -1.61
CA GLU A 54 25.12 -6.34 -2.45
C GLU A 54 24.59 -6.45 -3.90
N LYS A 55 23.36 -5.97 -4.24
CA LYS A 55 22.84 -5.92 -5.64
C LYS A 55 21.77 -4.83 -5.91
N PRO A 56 22.09 -3.70 -6.57
CA PRO A 56 21.11 -2.67 -6.94
C PRO A 56 20.54 -2.82 -8.38
N GLY A 57 19.29 -2.41 -8.62
CA GLY A 57 18.60 -2.33 -9.93
C GLY A 57 17.85 -1.01 -10.14
N GLN A 58 17.64 -0.58 -11.39
CA GLN A 58 17.31 0.80 -11.85
C GLN A 58 15.81 1.12 -12.07
N GLU A 59 15.43 2.41 -12.05
CA GLU A 59 14.04 2.96 -12.09
C GLU A 59 13.78 3.98 -13.25
N GLN A 60 12.50 4.17 -13.65
CA GLN A 60 12.00 5.18 -14.62
C GLN A 60 10.59 5.73 -14.24
N GLU A 61 10.31 7.00 -14.56
CA GLU A 61 9.17 7.86 -14.13
C GLU A 61 7.84 7.69 -14.90
N ALA A 62 6.70 8.08 -14.28
CA ALA A 62 5.37 8.16 -14.90
C ALA A 62 4.52 9.36 -14.40
N GLU A 63 3.69 9.91 -15.29
CA GLU A 63 2.86 11.12 -15.11
C GLU A 63 1.38 10.86 -14.77
N SER A 64 0.68 11.91 -14.34
CA SER A 64 -0.61 11.95 -13.61
C SER A 64 -1.81 12.44 -14.45
N HIS A 65 -3.04 11.90 -14.21
CA HIS A 65 -4.27 12.62 -13.78
C HIS A 65 -5.61 11.89 -14.11
N ASP A 66 -6.48 11.66 -13.10
CA ASP A 66 -7.86 12.19 -12.98
C ASP A 66 -8.65 11.56 -11.81
N THR A 67 -9.61 12.34 -11.27
CA THR A 67 -10.36 12.12 -10.01
C THR A 67 -11.23 10.86 -10.01
N ILE A 68 -11.17 10.05 -8.94
CA ILE A 68 -12.01 8.84 -8.80
C ILE A 68 -12.74 8.79 -7.43
N ASP A 69 -14.00 8.36 -7.46
CA ASP A 69 -14.91 8.17 -6.30
C ASP A 69 -14.65 6.88 -5.49
N TRP A 70 -13.49 6.25 -5.68
CA TRP A 70 -13.12 4.97 -5.09
C TRP A 70 -11.70 5.07 -4.53
N ALA A 71 -11.45 4.36 -3.44
CA ALA A 71 -10.11 4.22 -2.88
C ALA A 71 -9.68 2.75 -3.00
N ALA A 72 -8.46 2.53 -3.49
CA ALA A 72 -7.83 1.22 -3.49
C ALA A 72 -6.46 1.30 -2.83
N ALA A 73 -6.12 0.29 -2.05
CA ALA A 73 -4.80 0.08 -1.48
C ALA A 73 -4.27 -1.27 -1.95
N ALA A 74 -2.96 -1.31 -2.21
CA ALA A 74 -2.31 -2.46 -2.78
C ALA A 74 -1.08 -2.83 -1.95
N THR A 75 -0.87 -4.11 -1.73
CA THR A 75 0.29 -4.67 -1.02
C THR A 75 0.91 -5.78 -1.85
N GLY A 76 2.22 -5.97 -1.72
CA GLY A 76 3.01 -6.89 -2.51
C GLY A 76 4.39 -6.32 -2.80
N ASP A 77 5.08 -6.92 -3.77
CA ASP A 77 6.38 -6.46 -4.24
C ASP A 77 6.26 -5.13 -4.98
N GLY A 78 6.68 -4.02 -4.33
CA GLY A 78 6.54 -2.65 -4.83
C GLY A 78 7.05 -2.45 -6.26
N ASP A 79 8.16 -3.08 -6.65
CA ASP A 79 8.76 -2.92 -7.98
C ASP A 79 7.90 -3.59 -9.06
N LYS A 80 7.30 -4.73 -8.73
CA LYS A 80 6.36 -5.41 -9.61
C LYS A 80 5.02 -4.69 -9.65
N MET A 81 4.54 -4.22 -8.50
CA MET A 81 3.29 -3.45 -8.37
C MET A 81 3.35 -2.16 -9.18
N MET A 82 4.45 -1.41 -9.10
CA MET A 82 4.63 -0.15 -9.82
C MET A 82 4.61 -0.32 -11.35
N ARG A 83 4.93 -1.52 -11.88
CA ARG A 83 4.82 -1.80 -13.33
C ARG A 83 3.39 -1.89 -13.84
N PHE A 84 2.44 -2.25 -12.97
CA PHE A 84 1.05 -2.49 -13.36
C PHE A 84 0.07 -1.45 -12.81
N CYS A 85 0.53 -0.56 -11.91
CA CYS A 85 -0.29 0.44 -11.23
C CYS A 85 -1.65 -0.12 -10.76
N PRO A 86 -1.67 -1.23 -9.98
CA PRO A 86 -2.87 -2.04 -9.80
C PRO A 86 -3.97 -1.30 -9.02
N ALA A 87 -3.63 -0.39 -8.12
CA ALA A 87 -4.60 0.45 -7.43
C ALA A 87 -5.36 1.35 -8.41
N PHE A 88 -4.67 1.98 -9.37
CA PHE A 88 -5.30 2.77 -10.42
C PHE A 88 -6.17 1.89 -11.33
N HIS A 89 -5.65 0.73 -11.75
CA HIS A 89 -6.38 -0.20 -12.60
C HIS A 89 -7.69 -0.70 -11.96
N VAL A 90 -7.65 -1.09 -10.68
CA VAL A 90 -8.84 -1.52 -9.91
C VAL A 90 -9.88 -0.41 -9.86
N VAL A 91 -9.44 0.80 -9.56
CA VAL A 91 -10.31 1.96 -9.48
C VAL A 91 -10.94 2.29 -10.84
N GLN A 92 -10.20 2.13 -11.94
CA GLN A 92 -10.72 2.30 -13.29
C GLN A 92 -11.75 1.22 -13.66
N LEU A 93 -11.48 -0.06 -13.34
CA LEU A 93 -12.43 -1.15 -13.56
C LEU A 93 -13.75 -0.94 -12.81
N MET A 94 -13.65 -0.42 -11.57
CA MET A 94 -14.82 -0.09 -10.75
C MET A 94 -15.64 1.08 -11.32
N LYS A 95 -14.97 2.08 -11.92
CA LYS A 95 -15.63 3.18 -12.64
C LYS A 95 -16.41 2.67 -13.86
N GLU A 96 -15.88 1.71 -14.59
CA GLU A 96 -16.50 1.14 -15.80
C GLU A 96 -17.67 0.18 -15.51
N LYS A 97 -18.07 -0.02 -14.25
CA LYS A 97 -19.09 -0.99 -13.81
C LYS A 97 -18.83 -2.41 -14.31
N HIS A 98 -17.58 -2.75 -14.63
CA HIS A 98 -17.21 -4.14 -14.87
C HIS A 98 -17.18 -4.85 -13.52
N SER A 99 -18.32 -5.44 -13.19
CA SER A 99 -18.51 -6.29 -12.02
C SER A 99 -17.61 -7.51 -12.12
N GLY A 100 -16.45 -7.42 -11.48
CA GLY A 100 -15.71 -8.58 -11.00
C GLY A 100 -14.76 -9.18 -12.03
N LYS A 101 -13.56 -9.52 -11.51
CA LYS A 101 -12.45 -10.22 -12.15
C LYS A 101 -11.54 -9.32 -12.99
N ALA A 102 -10.61 -8.67 -12.30
CA ALA A 102 -9.36 -8.24 -12.91
C ALA A 102 -8.67 -9.48 -13.51
N GLY A 103 -8.45 -9.48 -14.82
CA GLY A 103 -7.84 -10.58 -15.57
C GLY A 103 -6.40 -10.85 -15.14
N THR A 104 -6.01 -12.13 -15.16
CA THR A 104 -4.72 -12.62 -14.69
C THR A 104 -3.63 -12.41 -15.73
N THR A 105 -2.72 -11.46 -15.49
CA THR A 105 -1.48 -11.36 -16.27
C THR A 105 -0.42 -12.27 -15.68
N THR A 106 -0.25 -13.42 -16.33
CA THR A 106 0.87 -14.37 -16.35
C THR A 106 2.16 -13.95 -15.62
N LYS A 107 2.19 -14.15 -14.30
CA LYS A 107 3.28 -14.67 -13.42
C LYS A 107 2.87 -14.33 -11.97
N PRO A 108 2.61 -15.32 -11.08
CA PRO A 108 2.03 -15.03 -9.77
C PRO A 108 3.12 -14.48 -8.87
N PHE A 109 3.29 -13.15 -8.85
CA PHE A 109 3.88 -12.52 -7.69
C PHE A 109 2.78 -12.29 -6.66
N GLU A 110 3.14 -12.35 -5.40
CA GLU A 110 2.22 -12.13 -4.29
C GLU A 110 1.78 -10.66 -4.30
N MET A 111 0.49 -10.47 -4.53
CA MET A 111 -0.18 -9.17 -4.54
C MET A 111 -1.52 -9.35 -3.84
N ALA A 112 -1.90 -8.35 -3.06
CA ALA A 112 -3.26 -8.21 -2.58
C ALA A 112 -3.72 -6.76 -2.71
N LEU A 113 -5.01 -6.60 -2.99
CA LEU A 113 -5.69 -5.35 -3.26
C LEU A 113 -6.95 -5.30 -2.41
N ILE A 114 -7.22 -4.16 -1.82
CA ILE A 114 -8.47 -3.85 -1.14
C ILE A 114 -9.00 -2.57 -1.77
N ALA A 115 -10.30 -2.50 -2.02
CA ALA A 115 -10.96 -1.31 -2.52
C ALA A 115 -12.30 -1.06 -1.82
N ILE A 116 -12.66 0.22 -1.69
CA ILE A 116 -13.90 0.69 -1.06
C ILE A 116 -14.50 1.86 -1.84
N ASN A 117 -15.82 1.98 -1.83
CA ASN A 117 -16.56 3.10 -2.41
C ASN A 117 -17.19 4.02 -1.37
N LYS A 118 -17.68 5.17 -1.83
CA LYS A 118 -18.43 6.15 -1.02
C LYS A 118 -19.74 5.62 -0.44
N LYS A 119 -20.28 4.51 -0.94
CA LYS A 119 -21.49 3.86 -0.40
C LYS A 119 -21.20 2.88 0.73
N GLY A 120 -19.91 2.60 0.99
CA GLY A 120 -19.48 1.61 1.96
C GLY A 120 -19.34 0.19 1.40
N ASP A 121 -19.57 -0.03 0.09
CA ASP A 121 -19.24 -1.32 -0.52
C ASP A 121 -17.72 -1.46 -0.64
N PHE A 122 -17.21 -2.64 -0.33
CA PHE A 122 -15.79 -2.96 -0.38
C PHE A 122 -15.55 -4.34 -0.99
N GLY A 123 -14.32 -4.56 -1.45
CA GLY A 123 -13.87 -5.84 -1.97
C GLY A 123 -12.36 -6.01 -1.81
N ALA A 124 -11.92 -7.26 -1.80
CA ALA A 124 -10.51 -7.61 -1.80
C ALA A 124 -10.23 -8.66 -2.86
N ALA A 125 -9.02 -8.65 -3.42
CA ALA A 125 -8.53 -9.66 -4.35
C ALA A 125 -7.03 -9.82 -4.16
N GLY A 126 -6.52 -11.05 -4.25
CA GLY A 126 -5.09 -11.28 -4.13
C GLY A 126 -4.67 -12.66 -4.59
N THR A 127 -3.37 -12.83 -4.80
CA THR A 127 -2.73 -14.09 -5.22
C THR A 127 -2.03 -14.78 -4.04
N VAL A 128 -2.06 -14.18 -2.84
CA VAL A 128 -1.40 -14.70 -1.63
C VAL A 128 -1.99 -16.06 -1.26
N PRO A 129 -1.21 -17.15 -1.33
CA PRO A 129 -1.73 -18.48 -1.05
C PRO A 129 -1.87 -18.73 0.45
N PHE A 130 -0.91 -18.26 1.24
CA PHE A 130 -0.88 -18.38 2.69
C PHE A 130 -0.26 -17.12 3.31
N PHE A 131 -0.82 -16.66 4.42
CA PHE A 131 -0.28 -15.57 5.22
C PHE A 131 -0.04 -16.05 6.64
N GLU A 132 1.17 -15.87 7.14
CA GLU A 132 1.54 -16.23 8.52
C GLU A 132 1.74 -14.95 9.35
N ASP A 133 1.02 -14.86 10.46
CA ASP A 133 1.22 -13.82 11.46
C ASP A 133 2.04 -14.38 12.63
N GLU A 134 3.34 -14.07 12.63
CA GLU A 134 4.27 -14.46 13.70
C GLU A 134 3.91 -13.85 15.07
N ARG A 135 3.19 -12.72 15.11
CA ARG A 135 2.84 -12.04 16.36
C ARG A 135 1.68 -12.72 17.09
N GLN A 136 0.76 -13.28 16.33
CA GLN A 136 -0.42 -13.98 16.85
C GLN A 136 -0.30 -15.50 16.73
N ASN A 137 0.78 -16.00 16.12
CA ASN A 137 0.98 -17.41 15.80
C ASN A 137 -0.24 -18.00 15.05
N THR A 138 -0.77 -17.24 14.09
CA THR A 138 -1.92 -17.63 13.27
C THR A 138 -1.53 -17.71 11.81
N SER A 139 -2.18 -18.62 11.08
CA SER A 139 -1.98 -18.78 9.63
C SER A 139 -3.33 -18.70 8.92
N PHE A 140 -3.38 -17.99 7.81
CA PHE A 140 -4.56 -17.80 6.99
C PHE A 140 -4.30 -18.36 5.59
N ALA A 141 -5.27 -19.13 5.08
CA ALA A 141 -5.27 -19.62 3.70
C ALA A 141 -5.79 -18.53 2.75
N GLY A 142 -4.96 -17.52 2.50
CA GLY A 142 -5.30 -16.36 1.71
C GLY A 142 -4.76 -15.06 2.32
N PHE A 143 -5.23 -13.93 1.80
CA PHE A 143 -4.87 -12.62 2.31
C PHE A 143 -5.86 -12.14 3.39
N PRO A 144 -5.46 -12.01 4.67
CA PRO A 144 -6.31 -11.45 5.70
C PRO A 144 -6.37 -9.91 5.60
N PHE A 145 -7.56 -9.36 5.78
CA PHE A 145 -7.80 -7.92 5.85
C PHE A 145 -8.85 -7.60 6.92
N VAL A 146 -8.77 -6.40 7.48
CA VAL A 146 -9.68 -5.97 8.54
C VAL A 146 -10.76 -5.07 7.96
N VAL A 147 -12.01 -5.36 8.32
CA VAL A 147 -13.15 -4.50 8.04
C VAL A 147 -13.71 -4.00 9.36
N TRP A 148 -13.91 -2.69 9.44
CA TRP A 148 -14.55 -2.08 10.60
C TRP A 148 -15.44 -0.93 10.14
N THR A 149 -16.71 -1.00 10.54
CA THR A 149 -17.75 0.00 10.22
C THR A 149 -18.40 0.47 11.51
N GLU A 150 -19.10 1.61 11.47
CA GLU A 150 -19.76 2.19 12.65
C GLU A 150 -20.85 1.29 13.24
N GLU A 151 -21.43 0.40 12.43
CA GLU A 151 -22.43 -0.59 12.86
C GLU A 151 -21.81 -1.74 13.68
N MET A 152 -20.48 -1.88 13.66
CA MET A 152 -19.75 -2.99 14.28
C MET A 152 -19.10 -2.59 15.60
N SER A 153 -19.38 -3.33 16.66
CA SER A 153 -18.77 -3.13 17.98
C SER A 153 -17.29 -3.55 18.05
N THR A 154 -16.86 -4.44 17.16
CA THR A 154 -15.47 -4.92 17.07
C THR A 154 -15.03 -5.06 15.61
N PRO A 155 -13.76 -4.81 15.29
CA PRO A 155 -13.23 -5.05 13.95
C PRO A 155 -13.28 -6.54 13.59
N GLU A 156 -13.63 -6.85 12.35
CA GLU A 156 -13.71 -8.21 11.83
C GLU A 156 -12.52 -8.50 10.91
N ILE A 157 -11.82 -9.62 11.13
CA ILE A 157 -10.80 -10.11 10.21
C ILE A 157 -11.51 -10.98 9.16
N ARG A 158 -11.35 -10.62 7.88
CA ARG A 158 -11.81 -11.39 6.73
C ARG A 158 -10.62 -11.91 5.97
N VAL A 159 -10.76 -13.09 5.35
CA VAL A 159 -9.69 -13.70 4.55
C VAL A 159 -10.17 -13.80 3.12
N GLN A 160 -9.40 -13.23 2.19
CA GLN A 160 -9.63 -13.36 0.77
C GLN A 160 -8.86 -14.57 0.23
N PRO A 161 -9.54 -15.61 -0.29
CA PRO A 161 -8.87 -16.73 -0.95
C PRO A 161 -8.06 -16.27 -2.17
N PRO A 162 -6.97 -16.97 -2.52
CA PRO A 162 -6.16 -16.65 -3.68
C PRO A 162 -6.99 -16.77 -4.97
N VAL A 163 -6.81 -15.79 -5.86
CA VAL A 163 -7.39 -15.78 -7.19
C VAL A 163 -6.35 -16.36 -8.16
N CYS A 164 -6.65 -17.54 -8.70
CA CYS A 164 -5.80 -18.29 -9.64
C CYS A 164 -5.93 -17.78 -11.08
#